data_AF-A0AAU1S1F6-F1
#
_entry.id   AF-A0AAU1S1F6-F1
#
_cell.length_a   1.000
_cell.length_b   1.000
_cell.length_c   1.000
_cell.angle_alpha   90.00
_cell.angle_beta   90.00
_cell.angle_gamma   90.00
#
_symmetry.space_group_name_H-M   'P 1'
#
loop_
_entity.id
_entity.type
_entity.pdbx_description
1 polymer ?
#
loop_
_entity_poly.entity_id
_entity_poly.type
_entity_poly.pdbx_seq_one_letter_code
_entity_poly.pdbx_strand_id
1 'polypeptide(L)'
;MERAIVLSRLAASGTDTAAQRLTELAAELDIPAADLLVVAGHPVPAELLPPERDARVMRQFAYRVSYCDHSQLAALEAFVRSLPRVAAPEPFVQPAWPGRRPAETRFAAVLGALIRNRGFGIRELPFMGLSLSTLYGMVWRCDPSPHRRQQLSAVAGPLGWTLPDLFAVADEPYSAELRPTLHCRHLGRLFAAAVPLTTVQLIETAEEADRLSVREDHGVWQPVSQGFAEECPDFL
;
A
#
# COMPACT_ATOMS: atom_id res chain seq x y z
N MET A 1 -23.48 4.56 7.78
CA MET A 1 -23.25 3.13 7.51
C MET A 1 -21.75 2.90 7.66
N GLU A 2 -21.34 2.11 8.65
CA GLU A 2 -19.94 2.02 9.06
C GLU A 2 -19.10 1.43 7.91
N ARG A 3 -18.15 2.20 7.40
CA ARG A 3 -17.29 1.88 6.24
C ARG A 3 -16.74 0.46 6.25
N ALA A 4 -16.31 -0.02 7.42
CA ALA A 4 -15.85 -1.39 7.64
C ALA A 4 -16.89 -2.47 7.24
N ILE A 5 -18.18 -2.24 7.50
CA ILE A 5 -19.26 -3.18 7.13
C ILE A 5 -19.38 -3.29 5.60
N VAL A 6 -19.26 -2.17 4.89
CA VAL A 6 -19.29 -2.16 3.43
C VAL A 6 -18.12 -2.96 2.87
N LEU A 7 -16.92 -2.72 3.38
CA LEU A 7 -15.71 -3.40 2.94
C LEU A 7 -15.73 -4.90 3.26
N SER A 8 -16.19 -5.29 4.45
CA SER A 8 -16.39 -6.69 4.81
C SER A 8 -17.39 -7.39 3.88
N ARG A 9 -18.51 -6.74 3.54
CA ARG A 9 -19.49 -7.29 2.58
C ARG A 9 -18.91 -7.44 1.18
N LEU A 10 -18.16 -6.46 0.69
CA LEU A 10 -17.47 -6.56 -0.61
C LEU A 10 -16.43 -7.69 -0.59
N ALA A 11 -15.67 -7.79 0.50
CA ALA A 11 -14.71 -8.87 0.75
C ALA A 11 -15.36 -10.24 0.96
N ALA A 12 -16.68 -10.34 1.16
CA ALA A 12 -17.41 -11.60 1.24
C ALA A 12 -18.10 -11.95 -0.09
N SER A 13 -18.75 -10.98 -0.73
CA SER A 13 -19.65 -11.22 -1.88
C SER A 13 -19.67 -10.09 -2.92
N GLY A 14 -18.58 -9.35 -3.08
CA GLY A 14 -18.50 -8.20 -3.99
C GLY A 14 -18.46 -8.53 -5.50
N THR A 15 -18.34 -9.81 -5.89
CA THR A 15 -18.18 -10.22 -7.29
C THR A 15 -19.37 -9.84 -8.17
N ASP A 16 -20.56 -9.75 -7.59
CA ASP A 16 -21.79 -9.38 -8.30
C ASP A 16 -21.99 -7.85 -8.39
N THR A 17 -21.13 -7.07 -7.73
CA THR A 17 -21.20 -5.61 -7.79
C THR A 17 -20.56 -5.12 -9.08
N ALA A 18 -21.27 -4.31 -9.86
CA ALA A 18 -20.74 -3.77 -11.12
C ALA A 18 -19.46 -2.94 -10.90
N ALA A 19 -18.46 -3.10 -11.76
CA ALA A 19 -17.18 -2.40 -11.66
C ALA A 19 -17.32 -0.87 -11.59
N GLN A 20 -18.24 -0.29 -12.36
CA GLN A 20 -18.53 1.15 -12.31
C GLN A 20 -19.00 1.59 -10.91
N ARG A 21 -19.88 0.81 -10.27
CA ARG A 21 -20.35 1.11 -8.91
C ARG A 21 -19.22 0.99 -7.90
N LEU A 22 -18.28 0.07 -8.10
CA LEU A 22 -17.07 -0.03 -7.28
C LEU A 22 -16.19 1.21 -7.45
N THR A 23 -16.00 1.73 -8.66
CA THR A 23 -15.25 2.97 -8.88
C THR A 23 -15.88 4.18 -8.18
N GLU A 24 -17.21 4.32 -8.26
CA GLU A 24 -17.94 5.37 -7.54
C GLU A 24 -17.78 5.23 -6.02
N LEU A 25 -17.96 4.02 -5.49
CA LEU A 25 -17.83 3.75 -4.07
C LEU A 25 -16.38 3.95 -3.58
N ALA A 26 -15.38 3.66 -4.41
CA ALA A 26 -13.99 3.92 -4.08
C ALA A 26 -13.74 5.41 -3.86
N ALA A 27 -14.33 6.28 -4.69
CA ALA A 27 -14.28 7.72 -4.51
C ALA A 27 -15.04 8.17 -3.25
N GLU A 28 -16.25 7.65 -3.00
CA GLU A 28 -17.03 7.92 -1.77
C GLU A 28 -16.23 7.54 -0.51
N LEU A 29 -15.45 6.46 -0.59
CA LEU A 29 -14.65 5.95 0.51
C LEU A 29 -13.21 6.47 0.53
N ASP A 30 -12.76 7.36 -0.34
CA ASP A 30 -11.32 7.76 -0.36
C ASP A 30 -10.36 6.53 -0.36
N ILE A 31 -10.68 5.52 -1.19
CA ILE A 31 -9.86 4.31 -1.41
C ILE A 31 -9.48 4.27 -2.89
N PRO A 32 -8.26 3.84 -3.25
CA PRO A 32 -7.92 3.62 -4.66
C PRO A 32 -8.87 2.62 -5.33
N ALA A 33 -9.41 2.98 -6.50
CA ALA A 33 -10.37 2.12 -7.21
C ALA A 33 -9.82 0.72 -7.51
N ALA A 34 -8.52 0.62 -7.86
CA ALA A 34 -7.82 -0.65 -8.04
C ALA A 34 -7.92 -1.57 -6.81
N ASP A 35 -7.85 -0.99 -5.61
CA ASP A 35 -7.91 -1.76 -4.38
C ASP A 35 -9.33 -2.26 -4.11
N LEU A 36 -10.35 -1.42 -4.34
CA LEU A 36 -11.73 -1.82 -4.11
C LEU A 36 -12.19 -2.88 -5.12
N LEU A 37 -11.72 -2.81 -6.36
CA LEU A 37 -11.91 -3.87 -7.36
C LEU A 37 -11.33 -5.19 -6.87
N VAL A 38 -10.08 -5.19 -6.38
CA VAL A 38 -9.43 -6.39 -5.83
C VAL A 38 -10.20 -6.95 -4.64
N VAL A 39 -10.63 -6.11 -3.69
CA VAL A 39 -11.41 -6.54 -2.51
C VAL A 39 -12.71 -7.23 -2.93
N ALA A 40 -13.38 -6.66 -3.93
CA ALA A 40 -14.61 -7.22 -4.49
C ALA A 40 -14.37 -8.44 -5.42
N GLY A 41 -13.11 -8.82 -5.69
CA GLY A 41 -12.77 -9.97 -6.54
C GLY A 41 -12.81 -9.69 -8.04
N HIS A 42 -12.79 -8.42 -8.46
CA HIS A 42 -12.76 -8.00 -9.85
C HIS A 42 -11.33 -7.86 -10.37
N PRO A 43 -11.10 -8.10 -11.68
CA PRO A 43 -9.83 -7.75 -12.30
C PRO A 43 -9.60 -6.24 -12.24
N VAL A 44 -8.34 -5.84 -12.06
CA VAL A 44 -7.94 -4.43 -12.12
C VAL A 44 -7.65 -4.04 -13.57
N PRO A 45 -8.33 -3.02 -14.12
CA PRO A 45 -8.00 -2.48 -15.44
C PRO A 45 -6.54 -2.04 -15.54
N ALA A 46 -5.94 -2.22 -16.72
CA ALA A 46 -4.51 -1.96 -16.94
C ALA A 46 -4.14 -0.50 -16.66
N GLU A 47 -5.00 0.44 -16.98
CA GLU A 47 -4.83 1.87 -16.75
C GLU A 47 -4.76 2.28 -15.26
N LEU A 48 -5.18 1.38 -14.35
CA LEU A 48 -5.08 1.59 -12.90
C LEU A 48 -3.86 0.89 -12.29
N LEU A 49 -3.11 0.12 -13.09
CA LEU A 49 -1.90 -0.55 -12.66
C LEU A 49 -0.69 0.37 -12.83
N PRO A 50 0.43 0.09 -12.15
CA PRO A 50 1.68 0.79 -12.36
C PRO A 50 2.30 0.43 -13.73
N PRO A 51 3.03 1.36 -14.38
CA PRO A 51 3.84 1.04 -15.55
C PRO A 51 4.99 0.11 -15.17
N GLU A 52 5.66 -0.46 -16.17
CA GLU A 52 6.92 -1.16 -15.94
C GLU A 52 7.95 -0.21 -15.30
N ARG A 53 8.67 -0.73 -14.28
CA ARG A 53 9.58 0.05 -13.45
C ARG A 53 10.76 -0.78 -13.02
N ASP A 54 11.89 -0.10 -12.85
CA ASP A 54 13.07 -0.72 -12.26
C ASP A 54 12.82 -1.04 -10.76
N ALA A 55 12.95 -2.31 -10.39
CA ALA A 55 12.70 -2.79 -9.03
C ALA A 55 13.68 -2.21 -8.00
N ARG A 56 14.93 -1.92 -8.40
CA ARG A 56 15.92 -1.28 -7.53
C ARG A 56 15.54 0.18 -7.28
N VAL A 57 15.07 0.89 -8.29
CA VAL A 57 14.55 2.26 -8.16
C VAL A 57 13.32 2.28 -7.24
N MET A 58 12.36 1.37 -7.44
CA MET A 58 11.21 1.24 -6.53
C MET A 58 11.62 1.05 -5.07
N ARG A 59 12.61 0.18 -4.83
CA ARG A 59 13.15 -0.05 -3.48
C ARG A 59 13.84 1.18 -2.89
N GLN A 60 14.62 1.90 -3.70
CA GLN A 60 15.30 3.13 -3.28
C GLN A 60 14.31 4.27 -2.99
N PHE A 61 13.30 4.41 -3.83
CA PHE A 61 12.18 5.33 -3.61
C PHE A 61 11.50 5.04 -2.27
N ALA A 62 11.01 3.81 -2.07
CA ALA A 62 10.34 3.42 -0.83
C ALA A 62 11.22 3.63 0.41
N TYR A 63 12.52 3.37 0.29
CA TYR A 63 13.47 3.64 1.36
C TYR A 63 13.53 5.12 1.73
N ARG A 64 13.75 6.01 0.75
CA ARG A 64 13.95 7.44 1.02
C ARG A 64 12.69 8.09 1.59
N VAL A 65 11.53 7.78 1.02
CA VAL A 65 10.26 8.35 1.51
C VAL A 65 9.89 7.88 2.90
N SER A 66 10.38 6.71 3.34
CA SER A 66 10.12 6.23 4.70
C SER A 66 10.78 7.06 5.81
N TYR A 67 11.71 7.96 5.47
CA TYR A 67 12.29 8.94 6.40
C TYR A 67 11.52 10.25 6.49
N CYS A 68 10.55 10.48 5.61
CA CYS A 68 9.77 11.70 5.65
C CYS A 68 8.78 11.65 6.83
N ASP A 69 8.71 12.73 7.60
CA ASP A 69 7.66 12.92 8.60
C ASP A 69 6.28 13.18 7.94
N HIS A 70 5.24 13.34 8.76
CA HIS A 70 3.87 13.55 8.26
C HIS A 70 3.73 14.75 7.31
N SER A 71 4.31 15.90 7.66
CA SER A 71 4.23 17.12 6.87
C SER A 71 5.03 17.01 5.56
N GLN A 72 6.18 16.35 5.62
CA GLN A 72 7.04 16.08 4.47
C GLN A 72 6.38 15.08 3.50
N LEU A 73 5.73 14.03 4.01
CA LEU A 73 4.95 13.09 3.19
C LEU A 73 3.78 13.79 2.47
N ALA A 74 3.09 14.70 3.14
CA ALA A 74 2.03 15.49 2.52
C ALA A 74 2.56 16.43 1.43
N ALA A 75 3.68 17.10 1.68
CA ALA A 75 4.35 17.94 0.68
C ALA A 75 4.83 17.11 -0.53
N LEU A 76 5.39 15.92 -0.27
CA LEU A 76 5.85 15.02 -1.32
C LEU A 76 4.69 14.42 -2.12
N GLU A 77 3.55 14.14 -1.49
CA GLU A 77 2.33 13.73 -2.21
C GLU A 77 1.86 14.84 -3.15
N ALA A 78 1.87 16.10 -2.70
CA ALA A 78 1.53 17.25 -3.55
C ALA A 78 2.52 17.39 -4.71
N PHE A 79 3.82 17.19 -4.47
CA PHE A 79 4.85 17.16 -5.51
C PHE A 79 4.56 16.08 -6.56
N VAL A 80 4.35 14.83 -6.13
CA VAL A 80 4.01 13.69 -7.01
C VAL A 80 2.78 13.99 -7.87
N ARG A 81 1.76 14.63 -7.29
CA ARG A 81 0.54 15.00 -8.02
C ARG A 81 0.76 16.12 -9.04
N SER A 82 1.80 16.93 -8.88
CA SER A 82 2.15 18.01 -9.79
C SER A 82 3.00 17.53 -10.98
N LEU A 83 3.65 16.36 -10.86
CA LEU A 83 4.41 15.77 -11.95
C LEU A 83 3.51 15.50 -13.17
N PRO A 84 4.00 15.73 -14.40
CA PRO A 84 3.25 15.44 -15.60
C PRO A 84 2.81 13.98 -15.65
N ARG A 85 1.51 13.76 -15.88
CA ARG A 85 0.98 12.42 -16.17
C ARG A 85 1.34 12.09 -17.62
N VAL A 86 2.49 11.47 -17.81
CA VAL A 86 2.86 10.94 -19.11
C VAL A 86 1.96 9.74 -19.37
N ALA A 87 1.32 9.68 -20.54
CA ALA A 87 0.76 8.42 -21.02
C ALA A 87 1.92 7.45 -21.07
N ALA A 88 1.99 6.50 -20.13
CA ALA A 88 3.16 5.66 -19.95
C ALA A 88 3.56 5.08 -21.31
N PRO A 89 4.78 5.36 -21.82
CA PRO A 89 5.22 4.82 -23.10
C PRO A 89 5.34 3.30 -23.07
N GLU A 90 5.37 2.74 -21.85
CA GLU A 90 5.47 1.33 -21.54
C GLU A 90 4.11 0.76 -21.14
N PRO A 91 3.83 -0.52 -21.46
CA PRO A 91 2.61 -1.17 -21.01
C PRO A 91 2.52 -1.17 -19.49
N PHE A 92 1.30 -1.04 -18.97
CA PHE A 92 1.03 -1.28 -17.56
C PHE A 92 1.14 -2.78 -17.25
N VAL A 93 1.92 -3.13 -16.23
CA VAL A 93 2.24 -4.52 -15.90
C VAL A 93 2.00 -4.77 -14.43
N GLN A 94 1.33 -5.87 -14.08
CA GLN A 94 1.33 -6.32 -12.70
C GLN A 94 2.73 -6.80 -12.32
N PRO A 95 3.34 -6.28 -11.23
CA PRO A 95 4.60 -6.81 -10.73
C PRO A 95 4.54 -8.33 -10.58
N ALA A 96 5.61 -9.03 -10.96
CA ALA A 96 5.61 -10.49 -11.00
C ALA A 96 5.22 -11.10 -9.64
N TRP A 97 4.27 -12.04 -9.66
CA TRP A 97 3.92 -12.82 -8.47
C TRP A 97 5.15 -13.66 -8.05
N PRO A 98 5.57 -13.59 -6.79
CA PRO A 98 6.87 -14.13 -6.41
C PRO A 98 6.87 -15.64 -6.18
N GLY A 99 5.83 -16.36 -6.62
CA GLY A 99 5.70 -17.81 -6.50
C GLY A 99 5.08 -18.47 -7.74
N ARG A 100 5.25 -19.78 -7.90
CA ARG A 100 4.61 -20.56 -8.98
C ARG A 100 3.16 -20.94 -8.68
N ARG A 101 2.69 -20.69 -7.47
CA ARG A 101 1.42 -21.19 -6.97
C ARG A 101 0.48 -19.99 -6.69
N PRO A 102 -0.86 -20.16 -6.72
CA PRO A 102 -1.84 -19.12 -6.42
C PRO A 102 -2.17 -19.02 -4.93
N ALA A 103 -2.44 -17.84 -4.39
CA ALA A 103 -2.72 -17.66 -2.96
C ALA A 103 -3.77 -18.66 -2.43
N GLU A 104 -3.49 -19.26 -1.26
CA GLU A 104 -4.30 -20.33 -0.66
C GLU A 104 -5.56 -19.79 0.03
N THR A 105 -5.58 -18.51 0.40
CA THR A 105 -6.75 -17.85 0.97
C THR A 105 -7.13 -16.61 0.19
N ARG A 106 -8.42 -16.24 0.27
CA ARG A 106 -8.94 -15.03 -0.37
C ARG A 106 -8.22 -13.78 0.11
N PHE A 107 -8.03 -13.64 1.43
CA PHE A 107 -7.35 -12.47 1.97
C PHE A 107 -5.88 -12.41 1.54
N ALA A 108 -5.17 -13.54 1.46
CA ALA A 108 -3.80 -13.57 0.93
C ALA A 108 -3.75 -13.09 -0.54
N ALA A 109 -4.74 -13.49 -1.36
CA ALA A 109 -4.87 -13.01 -2.73
C ALA A 109 -5.10 -11.48 -2.80
N VAL A 110 -6.01 -10.98 -1.96
CA VAL A 110 -6.31 -9.54 -1.83
C VAL A 110 -5.06 -8.78 -1.40
N LEU A 111 -4.43 -9.17 -0.29
CA LEU A 111 -3.24 -8.49 0.23
C LEU A 111 -2.10 -8.45 -0.80
N GLY A 112 -1.85 -9.58 -1.47
CA GLY A 112 -0.84 -9.63 -2.51
C GLY A 112 -1.16 -8.71 -3.68
N ALA A 113 -2.42 -8.56 -4.06
CA ALA A 113 -2.86 -7.64 -5.11
C ALA A 113 -2.82 -6.18 -4.67
N LEU A 114 -3.15 -5.85 -3.41
CA LEU A 114 -2.99 -4.49 -2.86
C LEU A 114 -1.53 -4.03 -2.90
N ILE A 115 -0.59 -4.91 -2.56
CA ILE A 115 0.85 -4.65 -2.66
C ILE A 115 1.24 -4.37 -4.12
N ARG A 116 0.77 -5.19 -5.07
CA ARG A 116 1.05 -5.02 -6.50
C ARG A 116 0.43 -3.75 -7.08
N ASN A 117 -0.75 -3.35 -6.62
CA ASN A 117 -1.38 -2.09 -7.02
C ASN A 117 -0.54 -0.87 -6.66
N ARG A 118 0.43 -1.00 -5.75
CA ARG A 118 1.42 0.05 -5.43
C ARG A 118 2.70 -0.03 -6.24
N GLY A 119 2.83 -1.01 -7.14
CA GLY A 119 4.04 -1.24 -7.93
C GLY A 119 5.14 -1.99 -7.20
N PHE A 120 4.84 -2.57 -6.04
CA PHE A 120 5.79 -3.38 -5.30
C PHE A 120 5.65 -4.86 -5.64
N GLY A 121 6.78 -5.53 -5.78
CA GLY A 121 6.87 -6.94 -5.44
C GLY A 121 7.20 -7.12 -3.96
N ILE A 122 7.22 -8.36 -3.50
CA ILE A 122 7.45 -8.67 -2.09
C ILE A 122 8.88 -8.36 -1.63
N ARG A 123 9.85 -8.40 -2.54
CA ARG A 123 11.26 -8.12 -2.22
C ARG A 123 11.56 -6.62 -2.13
N GLU A 124 10.68 -5.81 -2.70
CA GLU A 124 10.73 -4.36 -2.73
C GLU A 124 10.07 -3.72 -1.49
N LEU A 125 9.56 -4.52 -0.55
CA LEU A 125 8.92 -4.09 0.70
C LEU A 125 9.79 -4.28 1.97
N PRO A 126 11.10 -3.97 2.00
CA PRO A 126 11.90 -4.22 3.20
C PRO A 126 11.51 -3.31 4.39
N PHE A 127 10.66 -2.31 4.17
CA PHE A 127 10.35 -1.27 5.16
C PHE A 127 9.23 -1.57 6.15
N MET A 128 8.52 -2.67 5.98
CA MET A 128 7.35 -2.97 6.82
C MET A 128 7.69 -3.51 8.23
N GLY A 129 8.98 -3.58 8.61
CA GLY A 129 9.38 -4.17 9.90
C GLY A 129 9.08 -5.66 10.02
N LEU A 130 8.75 -6.33 8.90
CA LEU A 130 8.45 -7.75 8.80
C LEU A 130 9.58 -8.47 8.06
N SER A 131 9.88 -9.71 8.47
CA SER A 131 10.81 -10.54 7.72
C SER A 131 10.23 -10.88 6.34
N LEU A 132 11.11 -11.10 5.36
CA LEU A 132 10.70 -11.51 4.03
C LEU A 132 9.87 -12.81 4.04
N SER A 133 10.25 -13.78 4.88
CA SER A 133 9.48 -15.02 5.06
C SER A 133 8.07 -14.78 5.61
N THR A 134 7.91 -13.79 6.49
CA THR A 134 6.59 -13.38 7.02
C THR A 134 5.74 -12.78 5.91
N LEU A 135 6.30 -11.84 5.14
CA LEU A 135 5.59 -11.22 4.00
C LEU A 135 5.15 -12.27 2.98
N TYR A 136 6.04 -13.23 2.65
CA TYR A 136 5.68 -14.37 1.80
C TYR A 136 4.54 -15.19 2.39
N GLY A 137 4.60 -15.53 3.68
CA GLY A 137 3.52 -16.27 4.36
C GLY A 137 2.19 -15.53 4.32
N MET A 138 2.21 -14.21 4.47
CA MET A 138 1.00 -13.36 4.42
C MET A 138 0.38 -13.32 3.03
N VAL A 139 1.15 -13.12 1.96
CA VAL A 139 0.58 -13.09 0.60
C VAL A 139 0.31 -14.48 0.02
N TRP A 140 0.85 -15.52 0.65
CA TRP A 140 0.62 -16.90 0.26
C TRP A 140 -0.63 -17.49 0.89
N ARG A 141 -0.72 -17.43 2.22
CA ARG A 141 -1.72 -18.16 2.99
C ARG A 141 -2.43 -17.30 4.03
N CYS A 142 -1.73 -16.37 4.69
CA CYS A 142 -2.27 -15.52 5.76
C CYS A 142 -3.18 -16.28 6.76
N ASP A 143 -2.70 -17.41 7.29
CA ASP A 143 -3.49 -18.17 8.27
C ASP A 143 -3.77 -17.35 9.54
N PRO A 144 -4.86 -17.67 10.25
CA PRO A 144 -5.04 -17.25 11.63
C PRO A 144 -3.79 -17.60 12.45
N SER A 145 -3.18 -16.59 13.07
CA SER A 145 -2.03 -16.78 13.96
C SER A 145 -2.05 -15.72 15.06
N PRO A 146 -1.39 -15.97 16.20
CA PRO A 146 -1.29 -14.98 17.29
C PRO A 146 -0.67 -13.65 16.84
N HIS A 147 0.11 -13.66 15.75
CA HIS A 147 0.80 -12.49 15.21
C HIS A 147 0.04 -11.79 14.08
N ARG A 148 -1.10 -12.34 13.63
CA ARG A 148 -1.83 -11.84 12.45
C ARG A 148 -2.23 -10.38 12.62
N ARG A 149 -2.66 -9.98 13.82
CA ARG A 149 -3.02 -8.58 14.09
C ARG A 149 -1.82 -7.64 13.98
N GLN A 150 -0.67 -7.99 14.56
CA GLN A 150 0.55 -7.17 14.42
C GLN A 150 1.02 -7.11 12.96
N GLN A 151 0.94 -8.22 12.24
CA GLN A 151 1.28 -8.31 10.82
C GLN A 151 0.37 -7.42 9.95
N LEU A 152 -0.95 -7.50 10.13
CA LEU A 152 -1.92 -6.63 9.46
C LEU A 152 -1.66 -5.17 9.78
N SER A 153 -1.33 -4.89 11.04
CA SER A 153 -1.05 -3.53 11.45
C SER A 153 0.17 -3.00 10.68
N ALA A 154 1.27 -3.74 10.67
CA ALA A 154 2.52 -3.36 10.00
C ALA A 154 2.37 -3.03 8.50
N VAL A 155 1.41 -3.66 7.82
CA VAL A 155 1.17 -3.44 6.38
C VAL A 155 0.10 -2.37 6.10
N ALA A 156 -0.72 -1.96 7.07
CA ALA A 156 -1.82 -1.01 6.85
C ALA A 156 -1.33 0.37 6.38
N GLY A 157 -0.35 0.95 7.07
CA GLY A 157 0.25 2.24 6.74
C GLY A 157 0.85 2.29 5.32
N PRO A 158 1.74 1.35 4.96
CA PRO A 158 2.28 1.23 3.60
C PRO A 158 1.22 1.03 2.51
N LEU A 159 0.10 0.38 2.83
CA LEU A 159 -1.01 0.24 1.88
C LEU A 159 -1.85 1.51 1.78
N GLY A 160 -1.78 2.41 2.76
CA GLY A 160 -2.62 3.61 2.84
C GLY A 160 -4.02 3.30 3.37
N TRP A 161 -4.19 2.14 3.99
CA TRP A 161 -5.44 1.64 4.55
C TRP A 161 -5.51 1.97 6.04
N THR A 162 -6.72 2.22 6.54
CA THR A 162 -6.93 2.31 7.98
C THR A 162 -6.94 0.91 8.59
N LEU A 163 -6.62 0.79 9.89
CA LEU A 163 -6.68 -0.50 10.58
C LEU A 163 -8.10 -1.10 10.57
N PRO A 164 -9.18 -0.35 10.91
CA PRO A 164 -10.53 -0.91 10.88
C PRO A 164 -10.89 -1.48 9.50
N ASP A 165 -10.55 -0.79 8.41
CA ASP A 165 -10.85 -1.22 7.06
C ASP A 165 -10.11 -2.51 6.69
N LEU A 166 -8.79 -2.55 6.95
CA LEU A 166 -7.98 -3.70 6.60
C LEU A 166 -8.38 -4.94 7.42
N PHE A 167 -8.70 -4.76 8.70
CA PHE A 167 -9.18 -5.83 9.56
C PHE A 167 -10.56 -6.34 9.09
N ALA A 168 -11.46 -5.44 8.69
CA ALA A 168 -12.76 -5.82 8.14
C ALA A 168 -12.64 -6.65 6.85
N VAL A 169 -11.70 -6.30 5.97
CA VAL A 169 -11.40 -7.08 4.75
C VAL A 169 -10.72 -8.42 5.08
N ALA A 170 -9.92 -8.46 6.15
CA ALA A 170 -9.25 -9.67 6.63
C ALA A 170 -10.16 -10.64 7.40
N ASP A 171 -11.41 -10.24 7.67
CA ASP A 171 -12.33 -10.91 8.59
C ASP A 171 -11.68 -11.13 9.98
N GLU A 172 -11.02 -10.08 10.48
CA GLU A 172 -10.33 -10.07 11.76
C GLU A 172 -10.98 -9.05 12.71
N PRO A 173 -11.21 -9.40 13.99
CA PRO A 173 -11.77 -8.47 14.96
C PRO A 173 -10.78 -7.33 15.25
N TYR A 174 -11.27 -6.10 15.11
CA TYR A 174 -10.54 -4.89 15.46
C TYR A 174 -10.89 -4.41 16.86
N SER A 175 -9.89 -3.91 17.60
CA SER A 175 -10.07 -3.21 18.88
C SER A 175 -9.36 -1.87 18.82
N ALA A 176 -10.03 -0.80 19.24
CA ALA A 176 -9.44 0.54 19.34
C ALA A 176 -8.31 0.62 20.39
N GLU A 177 -8.21 -0.37 21.29
CA GLU A 177 -7.12 -0.49 22.26
C GLU A 177 -5.81 -0.97 21.62
N LEU A 178 -5.85 -1.46 20.38
CA LEU A 178 -4.66 -1.84 19.65
C LEU A 178 -3.82 -0.59 19.37
N ARG A 179 -2.62 -0.52 19.97
CA ARG A 179 -1.61 0.54 19.76
C ARG A 179 -0.37 -0.01 19.06
N PRO A 180 -0.46 -0.42 17.79
CA PRO A 180 0.69 -0.96 17.08
C PRO A 180 1.61 0.18 16.64
N THR A 181 2.91 -0.10 16.61
CA THR A 181 3.89 0.81 15.97
C THR A 181 3.80 0.65 14.47
N LEU A 182 3.36 1.70 13.76
CA LEU A 182 3.05 1.66 12.33
C LEU A 182 3.75 2.76 11.55
N HIS A 183 3.89 2.53 10.24
CA HIS A 183 4.05 3.63 9.30
C HIS A 183 2.75 4.45 9.23
N CYS A 184 2.90 5.75 9.05
CA CYS A 184 1.79 6.65 8.83
C CYS A 184 1.00 6.26 7.55
N ARG A 185 -0.33 6.43 7.55
CA ARG A 185 -1.19 6.23 6.37
C ARG A 185 -0.78 7.10 5.18
N HIS A 186 -0.19 8.27 5.44
CA HIS A 186 0.32 9.18 4.40
C HIS A 186 1.42 8.54 3.54
N LEU A 187 2.21 7.62 4.09
CA LEU A 187 3.18 6.86 3.32
C LEU A 187 2.49 6.04 2.22
N GLY A 188 1.40 5.35 2.57
CA GLY A 188 0.63 4.58 1.60
C GLY A 188 -0.19 5.43 0.63
N ARG A 189 -0.65 6.63 1.05
CA ARG A 189 -1.25 7.61 0.14
C ARG A 189 -0.25 8.11 -0.90
N LEU A 190 0.98 8.41 -0.48
CA LEU A 190 2.07 8.74 -1.38
C LEU A 190 2.35 7.59 -2.37
N PHE A 191 2.42 6.35 -1.90
CA PHE A 191 2.58 5.20 -2.80
C PHE A 191 1.42 5.03 -3.77
N ALA A 192 0.18 5.28 -3.35
CA ALA A 192 -0.98 5.27 -4.23
C ALA A 192 -0.92 6.40 -5.27
N ALA A 193 -0.52 7.61 -4.87
CA ALA A 193 -0.32 8.74 -5.76
C ALA A 193 0.84 8.51 -6.75
N ALA A 194 1.82 7.71 -6.36
CA ALA A 194 2.97 7.36 -7.18
C ALA A 194 2.69 6.24 -8.19
N VAL A 195 1.52 5.58 -8.19
CA VAL A 195 1.16 4.48 -9.12
C VAL A 195 1.29 4.82 -10.61
N PRO A 196 1.02 6.04 -11.11
CA PRO A 196 1.22 6.33 -12.54
C PRO A 196 2.66 6.71 -12.91
N LEU A 197 3.56 6.91 -11.94
CA LEU A 197 4.91 7.44 -12.21
C LEU A 197 5.81 6.45 -12.98
N THR A 198 6.66 6.96 -13.85
CA THR A 198 7.72 6.16 -14.50
C THR A 198 8.93 5.98 -13.59
N THR A 199 9.88 5.13 -13.98
CA THR A 199 11.17 4.99 -13.28
C THR A 199 11.88 6.33 -13.09
N VAL A 200 11.89 7.20 -14.11
CA VAL A 200 12.55 8.52 -14.05
C VAL A 200 11.87 9.42 -13.01
N GLN A 201 10.54 9.44 -12.99
CA GLN A 201 9.78 10.24 -12.03
C GLN A 201 9.91 9.73 -10.59
N LEU A 202 10.10 8.42 -10.40
CA LEU A 202 10.40 7.85 -9.09
C LEU A 202 11.78 8.26 -8.58
N ILE A 203 12.76 8.40 -9.48
CA ILE A 203 14.09 8.95 -9.14
C ILE A 203 13.94 10.41 -8.69
N GLU A 204 13.24 11.23 -9.48
CA GLU A 204 12.99 12.64 -9.16
C GLU A 204 12.26 12.79 -7.82
N THR A 205 11.23 11.97 -7.58
CA THR A 205 10.50 11.97 -6.30
C THR A 205 11.37 11.52 -5.13
N ALA A 206 12.26 10.55 -5.35
CA ALA A 206 13.22 10.11 -4.35
C ALA A 206 14.23 11.21 -3.98
N GLU A 207 14.71 11.98 -4.95
CA GLU A 207 15.58 13.14 -4.73
C GLU A 207 14.86 14.26 -3.97
N GLU A 208 13.58 14.50 -4.29
CA GLU A 208 12.75 15.45 -3.56
C GLU A 208 12.52 15.03 -2.10
N ALA A 209 12.34 13.72 -1.86
CA ALA A 209 12.26 13.18 -0.50
C ALA A 209 13.56 13.41 0.29
N ASP A 210 14.71 13.22 -0.34
CA ASP A 210 16.02 13.50 0.27
C ASP A 210 16.15 15.00 0.59
N ARG A 211 15.70 15.88 -0.31
CA ARG A 211 15.69 17.35 -0.10
C ARG A 211 14.81 17.75 1.08
N LEU A 212 13.60 17.19 1.18
CA LEU A 212 12.63 17.52 2.24
C LEU A 212 13.05 16.98 3.61
N SER A 213 13.60 15.76 3.67
CA SER A 213 13.98 15.11 4.92
C SER A 213 15.33 15.60 5.49
N VAL A 214 16.12 16.36 4.72
CA VAL A 214 17.46 16.85 5.10
C VAL A 214 18.35 15.73 5.63
N ARG A 215 18.21 14.54 5.02
CA ARG A 215 18.80 13.31 5.53
C ARG A 215 20.31 13.26 5.30
N GLU A 216 21.06 12.85 6.32
CA GLU A 216 22.41 12.30 6.14
C GLU A 216 22.30 10.78 5.87
N ASP A 217 22.66 10.35 4.66
CA ASP A 217 22.62 8.93 4.29
C ASP A 217 23.84 8.19 4.84
N HIS A 218 23.64 7.40 5.89
CA HIS A 218 24.68 6.51 6.43
C HIS A 218 24.83 5.18 5.65
N GLY A 219 24.18 5.03 4.50
CA GLY A 219 24.34 3.87 3.61
C GLY A 219 23.77 2.54 4.13
N VAL A 220 23.20 2.52 5.34
CA VAL A 220 22.58 1.34 5.95
C VAL A 220 21.09 1.61 6.14
N TRP A 221 20.28 0.74 5.52
CA TRP A 221 18.84 0.76 5.65
C TRP A 221 18.42 0.49 7.10
N GLN A 222 17.78 1.45 7.75
CA GLN A 222 17.16 1.28 9.06
C GLN A 222 15.64 1.37 8.91
N PRO A 223 14.86 0.41 9.45
CA PRO A 223 13.43 0.60 9.60
C PRO A 223 13.24 1.84 10.46
N VAL A 224 12.59 2.87 9.92
CA VAL A 224 12.17 4.01 10.74
C VAL A 224 11.11 3.45 11.69
N SER A 225 11.55 3.18 12.92
CA SER A 225 10.80 2.42 13.92
C SER A 225 9.70 3.23 14.59
N GLN A 226 9.51 4.48 14.21
CA GLN A 226 8.49 5.36 14.76
C GLN A 226 8.02 6.30 13.67
N GLY A 227 7.04 5.88 12.88
CA GLY A 227 6.23 6.82 12.11
C GLY A 227 5.31 7.55 13.08
N PHE A 228 5.86 8.52 13.84
CA PHE A 228 5.20 9.60 14.59
C PHE A 228 3.69 9.39 14.84
N ALA A 229 3.32 8.28 15.51
CA ALA A 229 1.92 7.90 15.66
C ALA A 229 1.15 8.93 16.50
N GLU A 230 1.86 9.68 17.33
CA GLU A 230 1.33 10.78 18.14
C GLU A 230 1.07 12.07 17.33
N GLU A 231 1.70 12.23 16.16
CA GLU A 231 1.62 13.45 15.35
C GLU A 231 0.79 13.30 14.07
N CYS A 232 0.36 12.08 13.75
CA CYS A 232 -0.45 11.85 12.56
C CYS A 232 -1.93 12.16 12.86
N PRO A 233 -2.55 13.15 12.19
CA PRO A 233 -3.92 13.58 12.46
C PRO A 233 -4.96 12.49 12.18
N ASP A 234 -4.63 11.47 11.38
CA ASP A 234 -5.51 10.33 11.10
C ASP A 234 -5.69 9.36 12.30
N PHE A 235 -4.99 9.57 13.42
CA PHE A 235 -5.23 8.84 14.69
C PHE A 235 -6.26 9.54 15.60
N LEU A 236 -6.67 10.77 15.28
CA LEU A 236 -7.69 11.57 15.96
C LEU A 236 -9.01 11.55 15.17
#